data_AF-A0A2T6D065-F1
#
_entry.id   AF-A0A2T6D065-F1
#
_cell.length_a   1.000
_cell.length_b   1.000
_cell.length_c   1.000
_cell.angle_alpha   90.00
_cell.angle_beta   90.00
_cell.angle_gamma   90.00
#
_symmetry.space_group_name_H-M   'P 1'
#
loop_
_entity.id
_entity.type
_entity.pdbx_description
1 polymer ?
#
loop_
_entity_poly.entity_id
_entity_poly.type
_entity_poly.pdbx_seq_one_letter_code
_entity_poly.pdbx_strand_id
1 'polypeptide(L)'
;MNSGKTVLAQVLAGLGGKEFSRCASRYPLDRDTPALSAYDHFATMVFAQLTYRESLRDIEACLTARRPLLYHAGIRGTVKRCNLAYAN
;
A
#
# COMPACT_ATOMS: atom_id res chain seq x y z
N MET A 1 -0.01 -16.81 -14.84
CA MET A 1 -1.12 -15.84 -14.91
C MET A 1 -2.00 -16.12 -13.70
N ASN A 2 -1.96 -15.28 -12.67
CA ASN A 2 -2.72 -15.54 -11.44
C ASN A 2 -4.18 -15.15 -11.69
N SER A 3 -5.03 -16.13 -11.99
CA SER A 3 -6.47 -15.91 -12.21
C SER A 3 -7.25 -15.60 -10.92
N GLY A 4 -6.58 -15.41 -9.78
CA GLY A 4 -7.17 -15.15 -8.47
C GLY A 4 -6.59 -13.92 -7.77
N LYS A 5 -7.28 -13.44 -6.73
CA LYS A 5 -6.81 -12.35 -5.86
C LYS A 5 -5.48 -12.73 -5.20
N THR A 6 -4.55 -11.79 -5.06
CA THR A 6 -3.30 -12.02 -4.34
C THR A 6 -3.58 -12.27 -2.85
N VAL A 7 -2.66 -12.96 -2.15
CA VAL A 7 -2.74 -13.12 -0.69
C VAL A 7 -2.87 -11.76 0.00
N LEU A 8 -2.13 -10.75 -0.48
CA LEU A 8 -2.25 -9.38 0.02
C LEU A 8 -3.67 -8.83 -0.14
N ALA A 9 -4.30 -9.00 -1.31
CA ALA A 9 -5.70 -8.58 -1.51
C ALA A 9 -6.69 -9.33 -0.62
N GLN A 10 -6.42 -10.60 -0.29
CA GLN A 10 -7.27 -11.37 0.62
C GLN A 10 -7.15 -10.85 2.06
N VAL A 11 -5.92 -10.56 2.52
CA VAL A 11 -5.67 -9.94 3.83
C VAL A 11 -6.33 -8.57 3.91
N LEU A 12 -6.13 -7.73 2.89
CA LEU A 12 -6.72 -6.39 2.83
C LEU A 12 -8.25 -6.42 2.71
N ALA A 13 -8.84 -7.47 2.12
CA ALA A 13 -10.30 -7.62 2.06
C ALA A 13 -10.93 -7.87 3.44
N GLY A 14 -10.17 -8.34 4.43
CA GLY A 14 -10.61 -8.41 5.83
C GLY A 14 -10.81 -7.04 6.46
N LEU A 15 -10.21 -5.98 5.90
CA LEU A 15 -10.46 -4.61 6.31
C LEU A 15 -11.70 -4.08 5.62
N GLY A 16 -12.72 -3.72 6.39
CA GLY A 16 -13.89 -3.05 5.87
C GLY A 16 -13.50 -1.68 5.29
N GLY A 17 -13.72 -1.46 3.99
CA GLY A 17 -13.33 -0.20 3.33
C GLY A 17 -13.96 1.06 3.97
N LYS A 18 -15.17 0.94 4.53
CA LYS A 18 -15.82 2.03 5.29
C LYS A 18 -15.10 2.34 6.59
N GLU A 19 -14.68 1.30 7.32
CA GLU A 19 -13.93 1.46 8.58
C GLU A 19 -12.56 2.07 8.32
N PHE A 20 -11.88 1.62 7.26
CA PHE A 20 -10.62 2.23 6.85
C PHE A 20 -10.80 3.71 6.52
N SER A 21 -11.80 4.06 5.70
CA SER A 21 -12.08 5.45 5.36
C SER A 21 -12.37 6.29 6.61
N ARG A 22 -13.14 5.76 7.58
CA ARG A 22 -13.41 6.44 8.84
C ARG A 22 -12.14 6.68 9.65
N CYS A 23 -11.24 5.70 9.73
CA CYS A 23 -9.94 5.84 10.38
C CYS A 23 -9.06 6.85 9.66
N ALA A 24 -8.97 6.80 8.33
CA ALA A 24 -8.16 7.73 7.54
C ALA A 24 -8.66 9.18 7.65
N SER A 25 -9.96 9.40 7.77
CA SER A 25 -10.52 10.74 8.03
C SER A 25 -10.23 11.23 9.46
N ARG A 26 -10.16 10.32 10.44
CA ARG A 26 -9.84 10.65 11.84
C ARG A 26 -8.35 10.88 12.07
N TYR A 27 -7.51 10.19 11.30
CA TYR A 27 -6.06 10.22 11.37
C TYR A 27 -5.49 10.49 9.97
N PRO A 28 -5.56 11.74 9.48
CA PRO A 28 -5.02 12.10 8.19
C PRO A 28 -3.50 11.93 8.17
N LEU A 29 -2.94 11.71 6.99
CA LEU A 29 -1.49 11.78 6.79
C LEU A 29 -1.01 13.20 7.12
N ASP A 30 0.15 13.31 7.79
CA ASP A 30 0.73 14.60 8.16
C ASP A 30 1.07 15.48 6.95
N ARG A 31 1.31 14.85 5.80
CA ARG A 31 1.64 15.51 4.55
C ARG A 31 0.83 14.95 3.41
N ASP A 32 0.27 15.86 2.62
CA ASP A 32 -0.51 15.47 1.46
C ASP A 32 0.41 14.92 0.37
N THR A 33 0.16 13.69 -0.04
CA THR A 33 1.00 12.96 -0.99
C THR A 33 0.14 12.59 -2.20
N PRO A 34 -0.05 13.51 -3.18
CA PRO A 34 -1.05 13.33 -4.25
C PRO A 34 -0.85 12.07 -5.11
N ALA A 35 0.37 11.52 -5.12
CA ALA A 35 0.69 10.28 -5.84
C ALA A 35 0.44 8.98 -5.03
N LEU A 36 0.12 9.09 -3.73
CA LEU A 36 -0.04 7.97 -2.81
C LEU A 36 -1.22 8.22 -1.85
N SER A 37 -2.34 7.53 -2.08
CA SER A 37 -3.48 7.62 -1.17
C SER A 37 -3.16 7.03 0.21
N ALA A 38 -3.91 7.42 1.24
CA ALA A 38 -3.80 6.81 2.57
C ALA A 38 -3.97 5.27 2.52
N TYR A 39 -4.86 4.78 1.65
CA TYR A 39 -5.04 3.35 1.43
C TYR A 39 -3.83 2.69 0.76
N ASP A 40 -3.27 3.30 -0.28
CA ASP A 40 -2.06 2.79 -0.94
C ASP A 40 -0.86 2.77 0.01
N HIS A 41 -0.71 3.81 0.83
CA HIS A 41 0.33 3.88 1.86
C HIS A 41 0.15 2.74 2.86
N PHE A 42 -1.06 2.60 3.43
CA PHE A 42 -1.36 1.55 4.38
C PHE A 42 -1.13 0.15 3.80
N ALA A 43 -1.64 -0.13 2.60
CA ALA A 43 -1.46 -1.41 1.93
C ALA A 43 0.03 -1.71 1.63
N THR A 44 0.82 -0.69 1.31
CA THR A 44 2.26 -0.79 1.14
C THR A 44 2.96 -1.15 2.45
N MET A 45 2.56 -0.53 3.56
CA MET A 45 3.13 -0.81 4.87
C MET A 45 2.75 -2.21 5.36
N VAL A 46 1.51 -2.66 5.14
CA VAL A 46 1.10 -4.05 5.39
C VAL A 46 1.95 -5.04 4.59
N PHE A 47 2.17 -4.76 3.30
CA PHE A 47 3.06 -5.58 2.48
C PHE A 47 4.48 -5.63 3.06
N ALA A 48 5.04 -4.48 3.46
CA ALA A 48 6.38 -4.39 4.02
C ALA A 48 6.51 -5.23 5.30
N GLN A 49 5.55 -5.13 6.21
CA GLN A 49 5.51 -5.90 7.46
C GLN A 49 5.41 -7.41 7.18
N LEU A 50 4.52 -7.83 6.28
CA LEU A 50 4.33 -9.25 5.95
C LEU A 50 5.52 -9.87 5.21
N THR A 51 6.34 -9.05 4.54
CA THR A 51 7.48 -9.51 3.73
C THR A 51 8.84 -9.17 4.34
N TYR A 52 8.83 -8.71 5.59
CA TYR A 52 10.01 -8.32 6.37
C TYR A 52 10.92 -7.35 5.61
N ARG A 53 10.34 -6.33 4.98
CA ARG A 53 11.09 -5.25 4.31
C ARG A 53 11.29 -4.11 5.28
N GLU A 54 12.54 -3.84 5.64
CA GLU A 54 12.90 -2.79 6.60
C GLU A 54 13.28 -1.46 5.92
N SER A 55 13.57 -1.48 4.62
CA SER A 55 14.02 -0.32 3.86
C SER A 55 12.94 0.17 2.89
N LEU A 56 12.66 1.48 2.89
CA LEU A 56 11.75 2.12 1.93
C LEU A 56 12.21 1.89 0.47
N ARG A 57 13.52 1.80 0.24
CA ARG A 57 14.08 1.50 -1.09
C ARG A 57 13.77 0.07 -1.51
N ASP A 58 13.84 -0.87 -0.57
CA ASP A 58 13.58 -2.29 -0.84
C ASP A 58 12.09 -2.52 -1.10
N ILE A 59 11.23 -1.84 -0.35
CA ILE A 59 9.77 -1.82 -0.56
C ILE A 59 9.46 -1.32 -1.97
N GLU A 60 10.00 -0.16 -2.37
CA GLU A 60 9.81 0.38 -3.72
C GLU A 60 10.31 -0.61 -4.79
N ALA A 61 11.51 -1.20 -4.62
CA ALA A 61 12.08 -2.12 -5.58
C ALA A 61 11.22 -3.37 -5.78
N CYS A 62 10.76 -3.99 -4.69
CA CYS A 62 9.90 -5.18 -4.74
C CYS A 62 8.55 -4.91 -5.40
N LEU A 63 7.89 -3.80 -5.04
CA LEU A 63 6.58 -3.45 -5.59
C LEU A 63 6.69 -3.02 -7.06
N THR A 64 7.70 -2.24 -7.41
CA THR A 64 7.94 -1.80 -8.80
C THR A 64 8.21 -2.99 -9.72
N ALA A 65 9.00 -3.97 -9.28
CA ALA A 65 9.27 -5.20 -10.05
C ALA A 65 8.02 -6.04 -10.31
N ARG A 66 6.97 -5.88 -9.49
CA ARG A 66 5.72 -6.66 -9.57
C ARG A 66 4.51 -5.78 -9.88
N ARG A 67 4.71 -4.64 -10.54
CA ARG A 67 3.68 -3.64 -10.83
C ARG A 67 2.36 -4.22 -11.40
N PRO A 68 2.37 -5.20 -12.34
CA PRO A 68 1.12 -5.78 -12.84
C PRO A 68 0.27 -6.46 -11.76
N LEU A 69 0.90 -7.00 -10.70
CA LEU A 69 0.20 -7.66 -9.59
C LEU A 69 -0.35 -6.67 -8.56
N LEU A 70 0.20 -5.45 -8.49
CA LEU A 70 -0.22 -4.44 -7.51
C LEU A 70 -1.67 -4.00 -7.72
N TYR A 71 -2.07 -3.84 -8.98
CA TYR A 71 -3.44 -3.48 -9.33
C TYR A 71 -4.44 -4.50 -8.78
N HIS A 72 -4.12 -5.79 -8.90
CA HIS A 72 -4.93 -6.88 -8.35
C HIS A 72 -4.79 -7.05 -6.83
N ALA A 73 -3.75 -6.47 -6.23
CA ALA A 73 -3.54 -6.42 -4.79
C ALA A 73 -4.28 -5.26 -4.10
N GLY A 74 -4.86 -4.34 -4.88
CA GLY A 74 -5.57 -3.16 -4.39
C GLY A 74 -4.71 -1.90 -4.26
N ILE A 75 -3.42 -1.95 -4.63
CA ILE A 75 -2.54 -0.78 -4.66
C ILE A 75 -2.61 -0.16 -6.05
N ARG A 76 -3.13 1.07 -6.15
CA ARG A 76 -3.33 1.79 -7.41
C ARG A 76 -2.33 2.93 -7.58
N GLY A 77 -1.91 3.55 -6.47
CA GLY A 77 -0.94 4.63 -6.46
C GLY A 77 0.46 4.20 -6.90
N THR A 78 1.29 5.17 -7.28
CA THR A 78 2.70 4.89 -7.60
C THR A 78 3.52 4.94 -6.32
N VAL A 79 3.96 3.77 -5.87
CA VAL A 79 4.82 3.64 -4.69
C VAL A 79 6.23 4.08 -5.06
N LYS A 80 6.65 5.22 -4.51
CA LYS A 80 8.01 5.76 -4.60
C LYS A 80 8.59 5.94 -3.22
N ARG A 81 9.89 5.72 -3.05
CA ARG A 81 10.60 5.95 -1.79
C ARG A 81 10.37 7.36 -1.26
N CYS A 82 10.38 8.38 -2.13
CA CYS A 82 10.11 9.75 -1.71
C CYS A 82 8.70 9.91 -1.13
N ASN A 83 7.67 9.37 -1.80
CA ASN A 83 6.29 9.41 -1.32
C ASN A 83 6.14 8.68 0.03
N LEU A 84 6.77 7.51 0.17
CA LEU A 84 6.78 6.76 1.45
C LEU A 84 7.52 7.51 2.56
N ALA A 85 8.57 8.26 2.23
CA ALA A 85 9.33 9.06 3.20
C ALA A 85 8.62 10.35 3.58
N TYR A 86 7.69 10.85 2.75
CA TYR A 86 6.85 11.99 3.11
C TYR A 86 5.62 11.57 3.94
N ALA A 87 5.14 10.35 3.75
CA ALA A 87 3.97 9.78 4.43
C ALA A 87 4.30 9.10 5.78
N ASN A 88 5.59 8.91 6.10
CA ASN A 88 6.11 8.46 7.40
C ASN A 88 6.76 9.63 8.14
#